data_AF-A0A2E4R4H2-F1
#
_entry.id   AF-A0A2E4R4H2-F1
#
_cell.length_a   1.000
_cell.length_b   1.000
_cell.length_c   1.000
_cell.angle_alpha   90.00
_cell.angle_beta   90.00
_cell.angle_gamma   90.00
#
_symmetry.space_group_name_H-M   'P 1'
#
loop_
_entity.id
_entity.type
_entity.pdbx_description
1 polymer ?
#
loop_
_entity_poly.entity_id
_entity_poly.type
_entity_poly.pdbx_seq_one_letter_code
_entity_poly.pdbx_strand_id
1 'polypeptide(L)'
;MSLSMGLDLIGRPGMMAEKMRGMDPSMGMPMPMARFTPVFGMWAIMMAAMMLPTMVPTLRSYEDLMISADGTRAGWLGVVLGYMVIWLVFAAAIASVQLLLLYQGIVDMLGIAKSKAVSVALLVAVGAFQFTRMKELCHGVCHSPSLYFLGKWKPGFMGGVRMGLGLGAFCVGCCWGFMALGFVGGVMSLLWMGAATLFMVLEKLPQIGQRVTKPMGILLILGGGVLAVAG
;
A
#
# COMPACT_ATOMS: atom_id res chain seq x y z
N MET A 1 10.28 -16.17 -0.22
CA MET A 1 10.90 -14.96 0.35
C MET A 1 10.77 -14.93 1.88
N SER A 2 9.58 -15.02 2.49
CA SER A 2 9.44 -15.08 3.97
C SER A 2 10.14 -16.29 4.62
N LEU A 3 9.83 -17.50 4.13
CA LEU A 3 10.43 -18.76 4.65
C LEU A 3 11.95 -18.84 4.44
N SER A 4 12.44 -18.31 3.32
CA SER A 4 13.88 -18.29 2.99
C SER A 4 14.68 -17.28 3.82
N MET A 5 14.03 -16.34 4.49
CA MET A 5 14.66 -15.35 5.39
C MET A 5 14.44 -15.69 6.87
N GLY A 6 13.90 -16.88 7.15
CA GLY A 6 13.67 -17.37 8.51
C GLY A 6 12.47 -16.72 9.21
N LEU A 7 11.49 -16.19 8.47
CA LEU A 7 10.20 -15.76 9.03
C LEU A 7 9.17 -16.89 8.85
N ASP A 8 8.46 -17.24 9.93
CA ASP A 8 7.27 -18.10 9.83
C ASP A 8 6.18 -17.43 9.00
N LEU A 9 5.16 -18.18 8.55
CA LEU A 9 4.02 -17.60 7.83
C LEU A 9 3.39 -16.41 8.57
N ILE A 10 3.39 -16.43 9.90
CA ILE A 10 2.80 -15.38 10.76
C ILE A 10 3.72 -14.15 10.89
N GLY A 11 4.97 -14.19 10.39
CA GLY A 11 5.96 -13.12 10.55
C GLY A 11 6.74 -13.21 11.87
N ARG A 12 6.64 -14.32 12.61
CA ARG A 12 7.52 -14.58 13.75
C ARG A 12 8.95 -14.84 13.25
N PRO A 13 9.96 -14.18 13.82
CA PRO A 13 11.35 -14.43 13.47
C PRO A 13 11.75 -15.81 14.00
N GLY A 14 12.34 -16.64 13.15
CA GLY A 14 13.18 -17.75 13.58
C GLY A 14 14.59 -17.26 13.90
N MET A 15 15.44 -18.17 14.34
CA MET A 15 16.84 -17.91 14.76
C MET A 15 17.65 -17.10 13.73
N MET A 16 17.42 -17.33 12.42
CA MET A 16 18.10 -16.60 11.34
C MET A 16 17.58 -15.17 11.19
N ALA A 17 16.27 -14.96 11.30
CA ALA A 17 15.65 -13.63 11.26
C ALA A 17 16.02 -12.82 12.52
N GLU A 18 16.09 -13.45 13.70
CA GLU A 18 16.56 -12.84 14.94
C GLU A 18 17.99 -12.29 14.80
N LYS A 19 18.89 -13.07 14.18
CA LYS A 19 20.26 -12.63 13.87
C LYS A 19 20.27 -11.47 12.87
N MET A 20 19.38 -11.46 11.87
CA MET A 20 19.26 -10.33 10.93
C MET A 20 18.75 -9.05 11.61
N ARG A 21 17.86 -9.14 12.61
CA ARG A 21 17.40 -7.97 13.37
C ARG A 21 18.51 -7.26 14.14
N GLY A 22 19.50 -8.03 14.59
CA GLY A 22 20.66 -7.54 15.34
C GLY A 22 21.78 -6.98 14.48
N MET A 23 21.71 -7.12 13.15
CA MET A 23 22.76 -6.59 12.26
C MET A 23 22.66 -5.08 12.12
N ASP A 24 23.79 -4.40 12.34
CA ASP A 24 23.93 -2.95 12.17
C ASP A 24 24.01 -2.61 10.66
N PRO A 25 23.13 -1.74 10.12
CA PRO A 25 23.16 -1.30 8.73
C PRO A 25 24.46 -0.59 8.29
N SER A 26 25.31 -0.15 9.23
CA SER A 26 26.61 0.47 8.94
C SER A 26 27.77 -0.52 8.80
N MET A 27 27.54 -1.83 8.96
CA MET A 27 28.59 -2.83 8.70
C MET A 27 29.06 -2.74 7.24
N GLY A 28 30.38 -2.82 7.02
CA GLY A 28 31.05 -2.68 5.71
C GLY A 28 30.78 -3.81 4.70
N MET A 29 29.69 -4.56 4.86
CA MET A 29 29.25 -5.64 3.98
C MET A 29 28.06 -5.16 3.12
N PRO A 30 27.99 -5.57 1.83
CA PRO A 30 26.92 -5.14 0.95
C PRO A 30 25.58 -5.75 1.40
N MET A 31 24.79 -4.94 2.12
CA MET A 31 23.42 -5.28 2.54
C MET A 31 22.42 -4.61 1.58
N PRO A 32 21.75 -5.35 0.69
CA PRO A 32 20.81 -4.77 -0.27
C PRO A 32 19.69 -3.96 0.39
N MET A 33 19.26 -4.38 1.58
CA MET A 33 18.18 -3.73 2.35
C MET A 33 18.59 -2.41 3.02
N ALA A 34 19.87 -2.07 3.04
CA ALA A 34 20.38 -0.78 3.50
C ALA A 34 20.57 0.23 2.36
N ARG A 35 20.27 -0.16 1.11
CA ARG A 35 20.40 0.70 -0.07
C ARG A 35 19.03 1.12 -0.60
N PHE A 36 18.97 2.32 -1.19
CA PHE A 36 17.74 2.83 -1.77
C PHE A 36 17.22 1.98 -2.94
N THR A 37 18.08 1.63 -3.89
CA THR A 37 17.66 0.95 -5.13
C THR A 37 16.96 -0.39 -4.87
N PRO A 38 17.46 -1.30 -4.01
CA PRO A 38 16.80 -2.57 -3.75
C PRO A 38 15.49 -2.42 -2.97
N VAL A 39 15.45 -1.52 -1.97
CA VAL A 39 14.23 -1.25 -1.19
C VAL A 39 13.15 -0.61 -2.06
N PHE A 40 13.53 0.35 -2.90
CA PHE A 40 12.65 0.95 -3.90
C PHE A 40 12.11 -0.09 -4.87
N GLY A 41 12.98 -0.94 -5.44
CA GLY A 41 12.58 -2.00 -6.37
C GLY A 41 11.60 -2.99 -5.74
N MET A 42 11.84 -3.39 -4.48
CA MET A 42 10.93 -4.24 -3.72
C MET A 42 9.55 -3.61 -3.56
N TRP A 43 9.48 -2.36 -3.08
CA TRP A 43 8.21 -1.65 -2.95
C TRP A 43 7.52 -1.44 -4.30
N ALA A 44 8.26 -1.04 -5.34
CA ALA A 44 7.70 -0.84 -6.68
C ALA A 44 7.06 -2.12 -7.24
N ILE A 45 7.76 -3.26 -7.15
CA ILE A 45 7.24 -4.57 -7.60
C ILE A 45 6.01 -4.98 -6.79
N MET A 46 6.07 -4.85 -5.46
CA MET A 46 4.95 -5.20 -4.58
C MET A 46 3.71 -4.35 -4.86
N MET A 47 3.90 -3.04 -5.02
CA MET A 47 2.83 -2.10 -5.36
C MET A 47 2.22 -2.42 -6.71
N ALA A 48 3.05 -2.66 -7.74
CA ALA A 48 2.57 -3.08 -9.04
C ALA A 48 1.75 -4.38 -8.93
N ALA A 49 2.27 -5.40 -8.25
CA ALA A 49 1.61 -6.70 -8.11
C ALA A 49 0.25 -6.61 -7.40
N MET A 50 0.15 -5.77 -6.36
CA MET A 50 -1.08 -5.64 -5.57
C MET A 50 -2.10 -4.70 -6.22
N MET A 51 -1.65 -3.62 -6.86
CA MET A 51 -2.53 -2.52 -7.26
C MET A 51 -2.99 -2.60 -8.72
N LEU A 52 -2.19 -3.16 -9.64
CA LEU A 52 -2.63 -3.37 -11.03
C LEU A 52 -3.91 -4.21 -11.14
N PRO A 53 -4.06 -5.33 -10.41
CA PRO A 53 -5.28 -6.13 -10.45
C PRO A 53 -6.53 -5.33 -10.06
N THR A 54 -6.35 -4.37 -9.15
CA THR A 54 -7.45 -3.52 -8.69
C THR A 54 -7.90 -2.49 -9.74
N MET A 55 -7.10 -2.23 -10.78
CA MET A 55 -7.44 -1.33 -11.88
C MET A 55 -8.32 -2.00 -12.95
N VAL A 56 -8.49 -3.33 -12.92
CA VAL A 56 -9.29 -4.06 -13.92
C VAL A 56 -10.72 -3.49 -14.08
N PRO A 57 -11.49 -3.21 -13.02
CA PRO A 57 -12.83 -2.65 -13.16
C PRO A 57 -12.81 -1.23 -13.77
N THR A 58 -11.84 -0.41 -13.36
CA THR A 58 -11.64 0.94 -13.88
C THR A 58 -11.32 0.92 -15.38
N LEU A 59 -10.45 0.02 -15.81
CA LEU A 59 -10.05 -0.10 -17.21
C LEU A 59 -11.21 -0.59 -18.08
N ARG A 60 -12.06 -1.49 -17.55
CA ARG A 60 -13.31 -1.87 -18.23
C ARG A 60 -14.27 -0.69 -18.38
N SER A 61 -14.46 0.11 -17.33
CA SER A 61 -15.26 1.34 -17.44
C SER A 61 -14.72 2.32 -18.49
N TYR A 62 -13.40 2.44 -18.61
CA TYR A 62 -12.80 3.25 -19.68
C TYR A 62 -13.08 2.67 -21.07
N GLU A 63 -13.02 1.35 -21.24
CA GLU A 63 -13.33 0.66 -22.50
C GLU A 63 -14.80 0.86 -22.91
N ASP A 64 -15.74 0.79 -21.96
CA ASP A 64 -17.16 1.08 -22.21
C ASP A 64 -17.38 2.52 -22.73
N LEU A 65 -16.52 3.45 -22.29
CA LEU A 65 -16.52 4.85 -22.70
C LEU A 65 -15.74 5.11 -24.01
N MET A 66 -15.04 4.12 -24.56
CA MET A 66 -14.25 4.32 -25.80
C MET A 66 -15.13 4.70 -26.99
N ILE A 67 -16.29 4.06 -27.11
CA ILE A 67 -17.22 4.30 -28.23
C ILE A 67 -18.04 5.57 -28.01
N SER A 68 -18.42 5.86 -26.76
CA SER A 68 -19.36 6.95 -26.43
C SER A 68 -18.68 8.30 -26.18
N ALA A 69 -17.37 8.34 -25.93
CA ALA A 69 -16.65 9.56 -25.57
C ALA A 69 -15.34 9.76 -26.34
N ASP A 70 -15.21 9.24 -27.56
CA ASP A 70 -13.97 9.35 -28.38
C ASP A 70 -12.71 8.81 -27.67
N GLY A 71 -12.87 7.73 -26.90
CA GLY A 71 -11.75 7.13 -26.18
C GLY A 71 -10.84 6.34 -27.12
N THR A 72 -9.53 6.52 -26.95
CA THR A 72 -8.51 5.81 -27.73
C THR A 72 -7.77 4.77 -26.90
N ARG A 73 -7.21 3.75 -27.55
CA ARG A 73 -6.27 2.80 -26.92
C ARG A 73 -5.04 3.52 -26.35
N ALA A 74 -4.62 4.62 -26.97
CA ALA A 74 -3.56 5.47 -26.45
C ALA A 74 -3.97 6.12 -25.10
N GLY A 75 -5.20 6.61 -24.96
CA GLY A 75 -5.70 7.11 -23.68
C GLY A 75 -5.81 6.02 -22.61
N TRP A 76 -6.21 4.80 -22.98
CA TRP A 76 -6.22 3.64 -22.06
C TRP A 76 -4.83 3.36 -21.48
N LEU A 77 -3.80 3.33 -22.34
CA LEU A 77 -2.40 3.21 -21.90
C LEU A 77 -1.96 4.41 -21.04
N GLY A 78 -2.40 5.60 -21.41
CA GLY A 78 -2.18 6.81 -20.62
C GLY A 78 -2.70 6.68 -19.19
N VAL A 79 -3.91 6.15 -18.99
CA VAL A 79 -4.48 5.93 -17.65
C VAL A 79 -3.61 4.99 -16.81
N VAL A 80 -3.18 3.87 -17.39
CA VAL A 80 -2.30 2.91 -16.71
C VAL A 80 -0.97 3.55 -16.34
N LEU A 81 -0.35 4.27 -17.27
CA LEU A 81 0.93 4.96 -17.04
C LEU A 81 0.82 6.02 -15.95
N GLY A 82 -0.21 6.88 -16.00
CA GLY A 82 -0.44 7.90 -14.97
C GLY A 82 -0.64 7.27 -13.58
N TYR A 83 -1.41 6.19 -13.50
CA TYR A 83 -1.60 5.45 -12.26
C TYR A 83 -0.28 4.87 -11.71
N MET A 84 0.51 4.24 -12.58
CA MET A 84 1.80 3.66 -12.21
C MET A 84 2.81 4.71 -11.76
N VAL A 85 2.83 5.89 -12.39
CA VAL A 85 3.71 6.99 -11.97
C VAL A 85 3.46 7.39 -10.52
N ILE A 86 2.19 7.54 -10.11
CA ILE A 86 1.88 7.88 -8.70
C ILE A 86 2.33 6.78 -7.75
N TRP A 87 2.13 5.51 -8.10
CA TRP A 87 2.59 4.40 -7.26
C TRP A 87 4.11 4.29 -7.17
N LEU A 88 4.83 4.60 -8.26
CA LEU A 88 6.29 4.66 -8.23
C LEU A 88 6.79 5.81 -7.35
N VAL A 89 6.15 6.99 -7.43
CA VAL A 89 6.46 8.11 -6.52
C VAL A 89 6.20 7.71 -5.06
N PHE A 90 5.08 7.05 -4.79
CA PHE A 90 4.77 6.54 -3.45
C PHE A 90 5.77 5.48 -2.99
N ALA A 91 6.17 4.55 -3.86
CA ALA A 91 7.19 3.54 -3.59
C ALA A 91 8.55 4.17 -3.23
N ALA A 92 8.94 5.24 -3.93
CA ALA A 92 10.15 6.01 -3.60
C ALA A 92 10.02 6.70 -2.23
N ALA A 93 8.87 7.29 -1.94
CA ALA A 93 8.61 7.94 -0.66
C ALA A 93 8.67 6.95 0.51
N ILE A 94 7.96 5.82 0.42
CA ILE A 94 7.94 4.81 1.49
C ILE A 94 9.29 4.11 1.65
N ALA A 95 10.03 3.87 0.57
CA ALA A 95 11.40 3.36 0.63
C ALA A 95 12.35 4.33 1.34
N SER A 96 12.23 5.63 1.06
CA SER A 96 13.01 6.67 1.74
C SER A 96 12.70 6.72 3.23
N VAL A 97 11.41 6.67 3.58
CA VAL A 97 10.94 6.61 4.98
C VAL A 97 11.50 5.36 5.66
N GLN A 98 11.39 4.19 5.03
CA GLN A 98 11.92 2.93 5.58
C GLN A 98 13.42 3.02 5.89
N LEU A 99 14.23 3.55 4.97
CA LEU A 99 15.67 3.71 5.19
C LEU A 99 15.97 4.72 6.28
N LEU A 100 15.25 5.84 6.31
CA LEU A 100 15.41 6.83 7.37
C LEU A 100 15.11 6.20 8.75
N LEU A 101 14.02 5.43 8.87
CA LEU A 101 13.68 4.72 10.10
C LEU A 101 14.70 3.63 10.46
N LEU A 102 15.29 2.97 9.45
CA LEU A 102 16.35 1.97 9.63
C LEU A 102 17.63 2.60 10.20
N TYR A 103 18.08 3.72 9.63
CA TYR A 103 19.27 4.44 10.10
C TYR A 103 19.07 5.12 11.47
N GLN A 104 17.83 5.51 11.79
CA GLN A 104 17.46 6.00 13.14
C GLN A 104 17.31 4.85 14.15
N GLY A 105 17.42 3.58 13.73
CA GLY A 105 17.27 2.41 14.59
C GLY A 105 15.84 2.14 15.06
N ILE A 106 14.84 2.83 14.50
CA ILE A 106 13.42 2.67 14.83
C ILE A 106 12.86 1.38 14.21
N VAL A 107 13.37 1.01 13.04
CA VAL A 107 12.97 -0.18 12.28
C VAL A 107 14.18 -1.11 12.12
N ASP A 108 13.93 -2.43 12.14
CA ASP A 108 14.97 -3.45 11.91
C ASP A 108 15.20 -3.74 10.42
N MET A 109 16.18 -4.59 10.12
CA MET A 109 16.50 -5.02 8.75
C MET A 109 15.34 -5.75 8.02
N LEU A 110 14.34 -6.23 8.77
CA LEU A 110 13.15 -6.90 8.23
C LEU A 110 12.02 -5.90 7.95
N GLY A 111 12.21 -4.62 8.25
CA GLY A 111 11.20 -3.59 8.11
C GLY A 111 10.18 -3.58 9.25
N ILE A 112 10.47 -4.20 10.39
CA ILE A 112 9.61 -4.27 11.57
C ILE A 112 10.01 -3.18 12.56
N ALA A 113 9.04 -2.44 13.09
CA ALA A 113 9.28 -1.45 14.14
C ALA A 113 9.81 -2.11 15.42
N LYS A 114 10.96 -1.64 15.93
CA LYS A 114 11.57 -2.15 17.17
C LYS A 114 10.78 -1.80 18.42
N SER A 115 10.12 -0.64 18.43
CA SER A 115 9.35 -0.18 19.58
C SER A 115 7.87 -0.57 19.47
N LYS A 116 7.33 -1.20 20.52
CA LYS A 116 5.90 -1.50 20.63
C LYS A 116 5.06 -0.22 20.52
N ALA A 117 5.54 0.90 21.08
CA ALA A 117 4.84 2.18 21.04
C ALA A 117 4.59 2.68 19.62
N VAL A 118 5.58 2.56 18.71
CA VAL A 118 5.41 2.94 17.29
C VAL A 118 4.40 2.02 16.60
N SER A 119 4.44 0.71 16.87
CA SER A 119 3.48 -0.24 16.30
C SER A 119 2.06 0.02 16.77
N VAL A 120 1.86 0.31 18.06
CA VAL A 120 0.55 0.70 18.63
C VAL A 120 0.07 2.02 18.02
N ALA A 121 0.94 3.03 17.95
CA ALA A 121 0.60 4.32 17.36
C ALA A 121 0.19 4.20 15.90
N LEU A 122 0.91 3.39 15.10
CA LEU A 122 0.55 3.11 13.70
C LEU A 122 -0.80 2.39 13.59
N LEU A 123 -1.04 1.35 14.39
CA LEU A 123 -2.32 0.62 14.39
C LEU A 123 -3.50 1.53 14.73
N VAL A 124 -3.36 2.35 15.78
CA VAL A 124 -4.40 3.28 16.21
C VAL A 124 -4.59 4.41 15.19
N ALA A 125 -3.51 4.98 14.66
CA ALA A 125 -3.60 6.06 13.66
C ALA A 125 -4.25 5.57 12.37
N VAL A 126 -3.87 4.40 11.86
CA VAL A 126 -4.48 3.81 10.67
C VAL A 126 -5.92 3.38 10.95
N GLY A 127 -6.19 2.81 12.12
CA GLY A 127 -7.55 2.47 12.56
C GLY A 127 -8.46 3.70 12.67
N ALA A 128 -7.95 4.82 13.21
CA ALA A 128 -8.67 6.09 13.26
C ALA A 128 -8.86 6.69 11.86
N PHE A 129 -7.86 6.55 10.98
CA PHE A 129 -7.95 6.99 9.59
C PHE A 129 -9.11 6.33 8.84
N GLN A 130 -9.48 5.10 9.20
CA GLN A 130 -10.63 4.37 8.63
C GLN A 130 -11.97 5.11 8.82
N PHE A 131 -12.09 5.96 9.84
CA PHE A 131 -13.32 6.72 10.16
C PHE A 131 -13.31 8.15 9.60
N THR A 132 -12.25 8.55 8.91
CA THR A 132 -12.12 9.92 8.42
C THR A 132 -12.97 10.17 7.17
N ARG A 133 -13.52 11.39 7.06
CA ARG A 133 -14.21 11.84 5.83
C ARG A 133 -13.29 11.81 4.62
N MET A 134 -11.98 12.01 4.83
CA MET A 134 -11.00 11.93 3.75
C MET A 134 -10.97 10.53 3.13
N LYS A 135 -10.99 9.48 3.96
CA LYS A 135 -11.08 8.11 3.46
C LYS A 135 -12.38 7.87 2.71
N GLU A 136 -13.52 8.30 3.26
CA GLU A 136 -14.83 8.11 2.62
C GLU A 136 -14.90 8.76 1.22
N LEU A 137 -14.34 9.97 1.08
CA LEU A 137 -14.25 10.67 -0.21
C LEU A 137 -13.33 9.96 -1.21
N CYS A 138 -12.10 9.60 -0.80
CA CYS A 138 -11.17 8.89 -1.67
C CYS A 138 -11.71 7.51 -2.08
N HIS A 139 -12.39 6.84 -1.17
CA HIS A 139 -12.98 5.53 -1.38
C HIS A 139 -14.15 5.60 -2.36
N GLY A 140 -15.03 6.60 -2.25
CA GLY A 140 -16.11 6.82 -3.22
C GLY A 140 -15.62 6.93 -4.66
N VAL A 141 -14.50 7.63 -4.90
CA VAL A 141 -13.87 7.73 -6.23
C VAL A 141 -13.26 6.40 -6.68
N CYS A 142 -12.54 5.70 -5.79
CA CYS A 142 -11.96 4.39 -6.09
C CYS A 142 -13.02 3.32 -6.37
N HIS A 143 -14.22 3.53 -5.86
CA HIS A 143 -15.32 2.58 -5.87
C HIS A 143 -16.27 2.79 -7.06
N SER A 144 -16.40 4.04 -7.54
CA SER A 144 -17.20 4.41 -8.71
C SER A 144 -16.36 5.04 -9.83
N PRO A 145 -15.46 4.27 -10.50
CA PRO A 145 -14.57 4.81 -11.52
C PRO A 145 -15.31 5.40 -12.72
N SER A 146 -16.52 4.93 -13.03
CA SER A 146 -17.36 5.43 -14.12
C SER A 146 -17.79 6.90 -13.90
N LEU A 147 -18.19 7.27 -12.68
CA LEU A 147 -18.55 8.67 -12.36
C LEU A 147 -17.33 9.59 -12.49
N TYR A 148 -16.15 9.12 -12.10
CA TYR A 148 -14.91 9.87 -12.26
C TYR A 148 -14.63 10.16 -13.73
N PHE A 149 -14.74 9.15 -14.60
CA PHE A 149 -14.54 9.34 -16.04
C PHE A 149 -15.58 10.27 -16.65
N LEU A 150 -16.86 10.12 -16.32
CA LEU A 150 -17.92 11.00 -16.82
C LEU A 150 -17.68 12.48 -16.45
N GLY A 151 -17.18 12.76 -15.25
CA GLY A 151 -16.92 14.12 -14.78
C GLY A 151 -15.56 14.72 -15.20
N LYS A 152 -14.57 13.89 -15.56
CA LYS A 152 -13.19 14.33 -15.83
C LYS A 152 -12.63 13.82 -17.16
N TRP A 153 -13.51 13.37 -18.07
CA TRP A 153 -13.10 12.79 -19.34
C TRP A 153 -12.18 13.72 -20.13
N LYS A 154 -11.05 13.18 -20.58
CA LYS A 154 -10.14 13.86 -21.51
C LYS A 154 -9.68 12.87 -22.57
N PRO A 155 -9.97 13.11 -23.86
CA PRO A 155 -9.54 12.22 -24.93
C PRO A 155 -8.02 12.26 -25.15
N GLY A 156 -7.51 11.23 -25.82
CA GLY A 156 -6.10 11.09 -26.19
C GLY A 156 -5.17 10.60 -25.06
N PHE A 157 -3.91 10.34 -25.43
CA PHE A 157 -2.89 9.81 -24.51
C PHE A 157 -2.69 10.68 -23.27
N MET A 158 -2.48 11.99 -23.48
CA MET A 158 -2.23 12.95 -22.41
C MET A 158 -3.46 13.15 -21.50
N GLY A 159 -4.65 13.00 -22.07
CA GLY A 159 -5.91 12.97 -21.31
C GLY A 159 -5.96 11.76 -20.38
N GLY A 160 -5.65 10.57 -20.93
CA GLY A 160 -5.48 9.34 -20.17
C GLY A 160 -4.50 9.47 -19.02
N VAL A 161 -3.30 10.00 -19.27
CA VAL A 161 -2.28 10.22 -18.23
C VAL A 161 -2.80 11.08 -17.09
N ARG A 162 -3.45 12.21 -17.39
CA ARG A 162 -4.03 13.08 -16.34
C ARG A 162 -5.12 12.39 -15.55
N MET A 163 -5.98 11.62 -16.20
CA MET A 163 -7.03 10.85 -15.52
C MET A 163 -6.41 9.78 -14.60
N GLY A 164 -5.40 9.06 -15.09
CA GLY A 164 -4.65 8.05 -14.33
C GLY A 164 -3.90 8.62 -13.13
N LEU A 165 -3.25 9.79 -13.27
CA LEU A 165 -2.58 10.48 -12.16
C LEU A 165 -3.57 10.83 -11.04
N GLY A 166 -4.74 11.37 -11.39
CA GLY A 166 -5.77 11.68 -10.40
C GLY A 166 -6.27 10.42 -9.69
N LEU A 167 -6.56 9.35 -10.46
CA LEU A 167 -6.99 8.08 -9.89
C LEU A 167 -5.94 7.45 -8.97
N GLY A 168 -4.67 7.51 -9.37
CA GLY A 168 -3.54 7.05 -8.56
C GLY A 168 -3.44 7.81 -7.25
N ALA A 169 -3.59 9.14 -7.28
CA ALA A 169 -3.54 9.97 -6.07
C ALA A 169 -4.66 9.65 -5.09
N PHE A 170 -5.90 9.43 -5.57
CA PHE A 170 -7.00 8.97 -4.71
C PHE A 170 -6.73 7.58 -4.14
N CYS A 171 -6.20 6.66 -4.95
CA CYS A 171 -5.88 5.30 -4.53
C CYS A 171 -4.80 5.27 -3.45
N VAL A 172 -3.73 6.06 -3.61
CA VAL A 172 -2.71 6.21 -2.56
C VAL A 172 -3.34 6.85 -1.32
N GLY A 173 -4.16 7.89 -1.48
CA GLY A 173 -4.85 8.54 -0.36
C GLY A 173 -5.77 7.63 0.47
N CYS A 174 -6.38 6.61 -0.13
CA CYS A 174 -7.20 5.65 0.62
C CYS A 174 -6.42 4.44 1.17
N CYS A 175 -5.34 4.01 0.49
CA CYS A 175 -4.62 2.79 0.82
C CYS A 175 -3.28 2.99 1.55
N TRP A 176 -2.75 4.22 1.64
CA TRP A 176 -1.44 4.48 2.25
C TRP A 176 -1.33 3.95 3.68
N GLY A 177 -2.42 4.01 4.46
CA GLY A 177 -2.43 3.54 5.85
C GLY A 177 -2.11 2.06 5.97
N PHE A 178 -2.66 1.21 5.08
CA PHE A 178 -2.33 -0.21 5.07
C PHE A 178 -0.90 -0.49 4.61
N MET A 179 -0.35 0.34 3.73
CA MET A 179 1.06 0.24 3.35
C MET A 179 1.95 0.57 4.54
N ALA A 180 1.59 1.58 5.34
CA ALA A 180 2.26 1.90 6.59
C ALA A 180 2.12 0.79 7.66
N LEU A 181 1.00 0.07 7.69
CA LEU A 181 0.85 -1.12 8.55
C LEU A 181 1.86 -2.23 8.21
N GLY A 182 2.46 -2.22 7.02
CA GLY A 182 3.59 -3.09 6.69
C GLY A 182 4.74 -3.00 7.68
N PHE A 183 4.96 -1.84 8.31
CA PHE A 183 6.00 -1.67 9.33
C PHE A 183 5.67 -2.34 10.68
N VAL A 184 4.41 -2.72 10.90
CA VAL A 184 3.95 -3.40 12.13
C VAL A 184 4.16 -4.91 12.02
N GLY A 185 3.66 -5.52 10.95
CA GLY A 185 3.75 -6.97 10.74
C GLY A 185 5.02 -7.43 9.99
N GLY A 186 5.82 -6.48 9.50
CA GLY A 186 7.00 -6.71 8.68
C GLY A 186 6.66 -6.69 7.19
N VAL A 187 7.41 -5.90 6.44
CA VAL A 187 7.23 -5.72 4.99
C VAL A 187 7.46 -7.02 4.23
N MET A 188 8.21 -7.95 4.84
CA MET A 188 8.56 -9.26 4.27
C MET A 188 7.63 -10.39 4.69
N SER A 189 6.63 -10.13 5.54
CA SER A 189 5.65 -11.13 5.96
C SER A 189 4.57 -11.32 4.89
N LEU A 190 4.60 -12.48 4.22
CA LEU A 190 3.66 -12.79 3.13
C LEU A 190 2.21 -12.83 3.61
N LEU A 191 1.97 -13.31 4.84
CA LEU A 191 0.62 -13.38 5.42
C LEU A 191 0.11 -11.99 5.76
N TRP A 192 0.95 -11.12 6.33
CA TRP A 192 0.56 -9.74 6.64
C TRP A 192 0.29 -8.95 5.37
N MET A 193 1.19 -9.06 4.39
CA MET A 193 1.03 -8.42 3.09
C MET A 193 -0.17 -8.97 2.32
N GLY A 194 -0.37 -10.28 2.31
CA GLY A 194 -1.53 -10.93 1.68
C GLY A 194 -2.84 -10.54 2.35
N ALA A 195 -2.88 -10.48 3.68
CA ALA A 195 -4.04 -9.99 4.41
C ALA A 195 -4.32 -8.52 4.08
N ALA A 196 -3.30 -7.66 4.08
CA ALA A 196 -3.43 -6.27 3.70
C ALA A 196 -3.96 -6.12 2.26
N THR A 197 -3.46 -6.89 1.30
CA THR A 197 -3.99 -6.90 -0.08
C THR A 197 -5.45 -7.34 -0.11
N LEU A 198 -5.78 -8.44 0.57
CA LEU A 198 -7.14 -8.95 0.63
C LEU A 198 -8.09 -7.89 1.18
N PHE A 199 -7.70 -7.19 2.25
CA PHE A 199 -8.48 -6.10 2.80
C PHE A 199 -8.62 -4.93 1.84
N MET A 200 -7.55 -4.49 1.18
CA MET A 200 -7.63 -3.42 0.17
C MET A 200 -8.56 -3.80 -1.00
N VAL A 201 -8.53 -5.06 -1.44
CA VAL A 201 -9.43 -5.57 -2.48
C VAL A 201 -10.89 -5.58 -1.99
N LEU A 202 -11.13 -6.07 -0.78
CA LEU A 202 -12.47 -6.09 -0.17
C LEU A 202 -13.03 -4.69 0.04
N GLU A 203 -12.19 -3.73 0.44
CA GLU A 203 -12.59 -2.34 0.52
C GLU A 203 -13.00 -1.82 -0.85
N LYS A 204 -12.27 -2.15 -1.91
CA LYS A 204 -12.59 -1.69 -3.26
C LYS A 204 -13.90 -2.27 -3.83
N LEU A 205 -14.55 -3.23 -3.16
CA LEU A 205 -15.82 -3.80 -3.58
C LEU A 205 -17.04 -3.01 -3.04
N PRO A 206 -18.01 -2.63 -3.89
CA PRO A 206 -19.16 -1.76 -3.53
C PRO A 206 -19.95 -2.18 -2.31
N GLN A 207 -20.37 -3.43 -2.35
CA GLN A 207 -21.38 -3.96 -1.45
C GLN A 207 -20.75 -4.39 -0.12
N ILE A 208 -19.42 -4.54 -0.11
CA ILE A 208 -18.64 -5.12 0.97
C ILE A 208 -17.84 -4.02 1.67
N GLY A 209 -17.22 -3.09 0.94
CA GLY A 209 -16.39 -2.02 1.48
C GLY A 209 -17.10 -1.19 2.55
N GLN A 210 -18.32 -0.71 2.27
CA GLN A 210 -19.10 0.07 3.25
C GLN A 210 -19.35 -0.68 4.58
N ARG A 211 -19.45 -2.02 4.52
CA ARG A 211 -19.68 -2.87 5.68
C ARG A 211 -18.39 -3.31 6.36
N VAL A 212 -17.27 -3.37 5.64
CA VAL A 212 -15.98 -3.91 6.14
C VAL A 212 -15.05 -2.81 6.67
N THR A 213 -15.08 -1.60 6.10
CA THR A 213 -14.17 -0.50 6.48
C THR A 213 -14.29 -0.12 7.97
N LYS A 214 -15.51 0.05 8.48
CA LYS A 214 -15.76 0.41 9.90
C LYS A 214 -15.34 -0.68 10.89
N PRO A 215 -15.80 -1.94 10.80
CA PRO A 215 -15.40 -2.98 11.76
C PRO A 215 -13.90 -3.26 11.72
N MET A 216 -13.27 -3.10 10.56
CA MET A 216 -11.83 -3.26 10.46
C MET A 216 -11.06 -2.11 11.11
N GLY A 217 -11.55 -0.87 11.04
CA GLY A 217 -11.03 0.24 11.84
C GLY A 217 -11.08 -0.05 13.34
N ILE A 218 -12.18 -0.64 13.83
CA ILE A 218 -12.32 -1.09 15.22
C ILE A 218 -11.30 -2.20 15.54
N LEU A 219 -11.18 -3.22 14.68
CA LEU A 219 -10.23 -4.31 14.86
C LEU A 219 -8.78 -3.82 14.95
N LEU A 220 -8.40 -2.83 14.13
CA LEU A 220 -7.06 -2.23 14.18
C LEU A 220 -6.81 -1.48 15.50
N ILE A 221 -7.79 -0.71 15.98
CA ILE A 221 -7.71 0.00 17.26
C ILE A 221 -7.63 -0.99 18.43
N LEU A 222 -8.49 -2.02 18.43
CA LEU A 222 -8.47 -3.08 19.44
C LEU A 222 -7.16 -3.86 19.41
N GLY A 223 -6.65 -4.18 18.22
CA GLY A 223 -5.34 -4.82 18.06
C GLY A 223 -4.21 -3.97 18.64
N GLY A 224 -4.25 -2.64 18.43
CA GLY A 224 -3.34 -1.70 19.08
C GLY A 224 -3.47 -1.71 20.61
N GLY A 225 -4.71 -1.73 21.13
CA GLY A 225 -4.97 -1.82 22.57
C GLY A 225 -4.48 -3.12 23.19
N VAL A 226 -4.71 -4.27 22.54
CA VAL A 226 -4.21 -5.57 22.98
C VAL A 226 -2.69 -5.58 22.97
N LEU A 227 -2.05 -5.05 21.93
CA LEU A 227 -0.59 -4.96 21.84
C LEU A 227 0.01 -4.05 22.93
N ALA A 228 -0.72 -3.01 23.33
CA ALA A 228 -0.33 -2.11 24.42
C ALA A 228 -0.43 -2.79 25.80
N VAL A 229 -1.41 -3.68 26.01
CA VAL A 229 -1.67 -4.36 27.28
C VAL A 229 -0.89 -5.68 27.42
N ALA A 230 -0.58 -6.37 26.32
CA ALA A 230 0.23 -7.60 26.32
C ALA A 230 1.74 -7.35 26.54
N GLY A 231 2.07 -6.30 27.31
CA GLY A 231 3.42 -5.83 27.62
C GLY A 231 3.87 -6.26 29.00
#